data_AF-A0A2V7L935-F1
#
_entry.id   AF-A0A2V7L935-F1
#
_cell.length_a   1.000
_cell.length_b   1.000
_cell.length_c   1.000
_cell.angle_alpha   90.00
_cell.angle_beta   90.00
_cell.angle_gamma   90.00
#
_symmetry.space_group_name_H-M   'P 1'
#
loop_
_entity.id
_entity.type
_entity.pdbx_description
1 polymer ?
#
loop_
_entity_poly.entity_id
_entity_poly.type
_entity_poly.pdbx_seq_one_letter_code
_entity_poly.pdbx_strand_id
1 'polypeptide(L)'
;MAEEGAPLAVLVMAYGGPDTIDDVEPYLQDIRGGRPTKPQLVEEIRARYARIGGRSPILEHTRAQAAAIGRTLGSRYRVHVGMRHWHPYIRDGVADIKRAGHRRLIGVVMAPHDSSMSIGAYEKKLLEAAGPDLETTLVRSWWANPHFLGAVAARITRALQRFPRPQDVQVVFTAHSLPERIRESGDPYPEELSASATAVAQRLGLDGWRFAYQSAGATPEPWLGPDVRDLMRDVATHGKNALLVVPIGFVCDHVEILYDIDVECQALAQRLGMRLERTDSLNDDPGLVTAVAEVIREAAAARGWI
;
A
#
# COMPACT_ATOMS: atom_id res chain seq x y z
N MET A 1 -29.30 13.63 28.90
CA MET A 1 -28.58 13.60 27.61
C MET A 1 -27.16 13.22 27.96
N ALA A 2 -26.71 12.01 27.61
CA ALA A 2 -25.33 11.61 27.91
C ALA A 2 -24.38 12.57 27.20
N GLU A 3 -23.33 13.04 27.89
CA GLU A 3 -22.22 13.72 27.21
C GLU A 3 -21.76 12.80 26.07
N GLU A 4 -21.96 13.22 24.81
CA GLU A 4 -21.27 12.59 23.70
C GLU A 4 -19.78 12.79 23.97
N GLY A 5 -19.11 11.72 24.41
CA GLY A 5 -17.67 11.74 24.68
C GLY A 5 -16.91 12.26 23.45
N ALA A 6 -15.75 12.87 23.69
CA ALA A 6 -14.92 13.40 22.61
C ALA A 6 -14.68 12.33 21.52
N PRO A 7 -14.75 12.70 20.22
CA PRO A 7 -14.56 11.74 19.13
C PRO A 7 -13.24 10.96 19.27
N LEU A 8 -13.24 9.70 18.86
CA LEU A 8 -12.01 8.89 18.81
C LEU A 8 -11.12 9.38 17.67
N ALA A 9 -9.84 9.62 17.96
CA ALA A 9 -8.90 9.99 16.92
C ALA A 9 -8.47 8.75 16.12
N VAL A 10 -8.41 8.90 14.81
CA VAL A 10 -7.87 7.91 13.87
C VAL A 10 -6.73 8.56 13.10
N LEU A 11 -5.57 7.92 13.05
CA LEU A 11 -4.48 8.32 12.17
C LEU A 11 -4.36 7.33 11.01
N VAL A 12 -4.74 7.78 9.82
CA VAL A 12 -4.52 7.08 8.56
C VAL A 12 -3.10 7.34 8.10
N MET A 13 -2.31 6.28 8.01
CA MET A 13 -0.88 6.35 7.72
C MET A 13 -0.55 5.74 6.36
N ALA A 14 0.36 6.39 5.63
CA ALA A 14 0.91 5.86 4.38
C ALA A 14 2.39 6.23 4.25
N TYR A 15 3.05 5.74 3.21
CA TYR A 15 4.50 5.86 3.08
C TYR A 15 4.96 7.32 2.97
N GLY A 16 4.20 8.12 2.22
CA GLY A 16 4.59 9.47 1.80
C GLY A 16 5.38 9.44 0.49
N GLY A 17 5.57 10.60 -0.10
CA GLY A 17 6.33 10.77 -1.32
C GLY A 17 6.50 12.26 -1.64
N PRO A 18 7.52 12.63 -2.41
CA PRO A 18 7.90 14.01 -2.65
C PRO A 18 6.81 14.77 -3.43
N ASP A 19 6.56 16.02 -3.05
CA ASP A 19 5.58 16.90 -3.69
C ASP A 19 6.09 17.49 -5.01
N THR A 20 7.41 17.55 -5.17
CA THR A 20 8.11 18.03 -6.37
C THR A 20 9.38 17.21 -6.66
N ILE A 21 10.00 17.42 -7.83
CA ILE A 21 11.28 16.78 -8.19
C ILE A 21 12.42 17.23 -7.26
N ASP A 22 12.39 18.48 -6.80
CA ASP A 22 13.43 19.04 -5.94
C ASP A 22 13.41 18.39 -4.54
N ASP A 23 12.24 17.93 -4.10
CA ASP A 23 12.02 17.24 -2.84
C ASP A 23 12.54 15.80 -2.80
N VAL A 24 12.92 15.21 -3.95
CA VAL A 24 13.36 13.81 -4.04
C VAL A 24 14.57 13.52 -3.17
N GLU A 25 15.56 14.41 -3.15
CA GLU A 25 16.80 14.19 -2.40
C GLU A 25 16.56 14.24 -0.88
N PRO A 26 15.91 15.29 -0.32
CA PRO A 26 15.49 15.28 1.08
C PRO A 26 14.61 14.08 1.46
N TYR A 27 13.69 13.67 0.58
CA TYR A 27 12.83 12.51 0.80
C TYR A 27 13.63 11.21 0.93
N LEU A 28 14.58 10.98 0.01
CA LEU A 28 15.47 9.82 0.07
C LEU A 28 16.36 9.83 1.31
N GLN A 29 16.78 11.01 1.78
CA GLN A 29 17.52 11.14 3.03
C GLN A 29 16.69 10.65 4.22
N ASP A 30 15.40 10.96 4.31
CA ASP A 30 14.53 10.44 5.37
C ASP A 30 14.34 8.91 5.27
N ILE A 31 14.04 8.39 4.06
CA ILE A 31 13.90 6.94 3.82
C ILE A 31 15.13 6.17 4.34
N ARG A 32 16.32 6.73 4.11
CA ARG A 32 17.59 6.09 4.46
C ARG A 32 18.03 6.36 5.90
N GLY A 33 17.20 7.01 6.71
CA GLY A 33 17.49 7.33 8.11
C GLY A 33 18.61 8.37 8.25
N GLY A 34 18.60 9.41 7.41
CA GLY A 34 19.59 10.48 7.41
C GLY A 34 20.87 10.17 6.60
N ARG A 35 21.08 8.91 6.21
CA ARG A 35 22.27 8.51 5.44
C ARG A 35 22.25 9.10 4.04
N PRO A 36 23.35 9.73 3.58
CA PRO A 36 23.44 10.27 2.23
C PRO A 36 23.07 9.24 1.16
N THR A 37 22.41 9.72 0.11
CA THR A 37 22.12 8.95 -1.09
C THR A 37 23.18 9.26 -2.14
N LYS A 38 23.64 8.24 -2.88
CA LYS A 38 24.57 8.47 -3.99
C LYS A 38 23.90 9.37 -5.04
N PRO A 39 24.58 10.40 -5.59
CA PRO A 39 23.97 11.32 -6.56
C PRO A 39 23.32 10.61 -7.75
N GLN A 40 23.93 9.52 -8.23
CA GLN A 40 23.37 8.73 -9.34
C GLN A 40 22.00 8.13 -9.01
N LEU A 41 21.80 7.66 -7.78
CA LEU A 41 20.50 7.13 -7.34
C LEU A 41 19.49 8.26 -7.14
N VAL A 42 19.91 9.44 -6.66
CA VAL A 42 19.03 10.61 -6.58
C VAL A 42 18.49 10.98 -7.96
N GLU A 43 19.39 11.10 -8.95
CA GLU A 43 19.02 11.43 -10.33
C GLU A 43 18.15 10.35 -10.97
N GLU A 44 18.42 9.07 -10.69
CA GLU A 44 17.56 7.98 -11.13
C GLU A 44 16.13 8.16 -10.59
N ILE A 45 15.96 8.36 -9.29
CA ILE A 45 14.63 8.54 -8.68
C ILE A 45 13.95 9.84 -9.15
N ARG A 46 14.71 10.93 -9.36
CA ARG A 46 14.18 12.16 -9.99
C ARG A 46 13.62 11.87 -11.38
N ALA A 47 14.34 11.09 -12.20
CA ALA A 47 13.86 10.69 -13.52
C ALA A 47 12.59 9.84 -13.44
N ARG A 48 12.48 8.94 -12.45
CA ARG A 48 11.24 8.17 -12.21
C ARG A 48 10.05 9.09 -11.93
N TYR A 49 10.19 10.03 -10.99
CA TYR A 49 9.14 10.99 -10.68
C TYR A 49 8.79 11.89 -11.88
N ALA A 50 9.79 12.36 -12.64
CA ALA A 50 9.57 13.16 -13.84
C ALA A 50 8.72 12.42 -14.88
N ARG A 51 8.90 11.11 -15.04
CA ARG A 51 8.12 10.27 -15.98
C ARG A 51 6.66 10.07 -15.58
N ILE A 52 6.32 10.28 -14.31
CA ILE A 52 4.95 10.13 -13.78
C ILE A 52 4.28 11.46 -13.44
N GLY A 53 4.82 12.59 -13.93
CA GLY A 53 4.23 13.92 -13.74
C GLY A 53 4.97 14.83 -12.77
N GLY A 54 6.17 14.45 -12.31
CA GLY A 54 7.07 15.29 -11.52
C GLY A 54 6.78 15.33 -10.01
N ARG A 55 5.84 14.51 -9.51
CA ARG A 55 5.49 14.44 -8.09
C ARG A 55 4.88 13.09 -7.71
N SER A 56 4.78 12.81 -6.42
CA SER A 56 4.02 11.66 -5.90
C SER A 56 2.55 12.00 -5.69
N PRO A 57 1.59 11.22 -6.23
CA PRO A 57 0.16 11.41 -5.95
C PRO A 57 -0.29 10.76 -4.62
N ILE A 58 0.60 10.06 -3.91
CA ILE A 58 0.23 9.26 -2.72
C ILE A 58 -0.45 10.08 -1.62
N LEU A 59 -0.03 11.32 -1.39
CA LEU A 59 -0.63 12.18 -0.37
C LEU A 59 -2.05 12.61 -0.76
N GLU A 60 -2.28 12.90 -2.04
CA GLU A 60 -3.60 13.25 -2.57
C GLU A 60 -4.58 12.09 -2.40
N HIS A 61 -4.18 10.88 -2.81
CA HIS A 61 -5.00 9.67 -2.63
C HIS A 61 -5.22 9.34 -1.15
N THR A 62 -4.19 9.44 -0.31
CA THR A 62 -4.31 9.17 1.13
C THR A 62 -5.27 10.16 1.80
N ARG A 63 -5.26 11.44 1.41
CA ARG A 63 -6.21 12.43 1.91
C ARG A 63 -7.64 12.13 1.44
N ALA A 64 -7.83 11.72 0.19
CA ALA A 64 -9.14 11.31 -0.31
C ALA A 64 -9.68 10.08 0.43
N GLN A 65 -8.84 9.06 0.63
CA GLN A 65 -9.14 7.88 1.44
C GLN A 65 -9.52 8.27 2.87
N ALA A 66 -8.69 9.06 3.56
CA ALA A 66 -8.94 9.50 4.93
C ALA A 66 -10.25 10.29 5.06
N ALA A 67 -10.54 11.18 4.11
CA ALA A 67 -11.79 11.92 4.07
C ALA A 67 -13.01 10.99 3.87
N ALA A 68 -12.90 10.01 2.97
CA ALA A 68 -13.96 9.03 2.73
C ALA A 68 -14.18 8.11 3.93
N ILE A 69 -13.10 7.62 4.56
CA ILE A 69 -13.14 6.84 5.80
C ILE A 69 -13.82 7.66 6.91
N GLY A 70 -13.46 8.93 7.08
CA GLY A 70 -14.09 9.82 8.06
C GLY A 70 -15.59 9.97 7.85
N ARG A 71 -16.05 10.12 6.60
CA ARG A 71 -17.49 10.16 6.28
C ARG A 71 -18.18 8.84 6.64
N THR A 72 -17.56 7.71 6.33
CA THR A 72 -18.12 6.37 6.62
C THR A 72 -18.16 6.07 8.12
N LEU A 73 -17.17 6.52 8.88
CA LEU A 73 -17.11 6.35 10.34
C LEU A 73 -18.10 7.25 11.10
N GLY A 74 -18.42 8.42 10.55
CA GLY A 74 -19.36 9.38 11.16
C GLY A 74 -18.75 10.22 12.28
N SER A 75 -19.59 10.98 12.98
CA SER A 75 -19.17 12.03 13.95
C SER A 75 -18.44 11.50 15.18
N ARG A 76 -18.53 10.20 15.49
CA ARG A 76 -17.82 9.57 16.61
C ARG A 76 -16.31 9.46 16.40
N TYR A 77 -15.82 9.72 15.19
CA TYR A 77 -14.42 9.61 14.85
C TYR A 77 -13.89 10.89 14.24
N ARG A 78 -12.62 11.20 14.51
CA ARG A 78 -11.88 12.26 13.83
C ARG A 78 -10.67 11.67 13.13
N VAL A 79 -10.65 11.77 11.79
CA VAL A 79 -9.59 11.18 10.97
C VAL A 79 -8.52 12.21 10.63
N HIS A 80 -7.26 11.82 10.84
CA HIS A 80 -6.05 12.58 10.54
C HIS A 80 -5.17 11.76 9.57
N VAL A 81 -4.22 12.42 8.93
CA VAL A 81 -3.24 11.79 8.02
C VAL A 81 -1.84 11.96 8.58
N GLY A 82 -1.02 10.91 8.50
CA GLY A 82 0.39 10.95 8.90
C GLY A 82 1.26 10.04 8.04
N MET A 83 2.28 10.61 7.41
CA MET A 83 3.15 9.91 6.48
C MET A 83 4.45 9.45 7.16
N ARG A 84 4.96 8.30 6.75
CA ARG A 84 6.16 7.72 7.35
C ARG A 84 7.43 8.50 6.98
N HIS A 85 7.53 8.90 5.72
CA HIS A 85 8.76 9.42 5.11
C HIS A 85 8.65 10.80 4.46
N TRP A 86 7.47 11.40 4.44
CA TRP A 86 7.28 12.76 3.92
C TRP A 86 6.23 13.53 4.73
N HIS A 87 5.98 14.79 4.42
CA HIS A 87 4.99 15.59 5.14
C HIS A 87 3.53 15.28 4.69
N PRO A 88 2.52 15.51 5.55
CA PRO A 88 2.65 15.69 7.00
C PRO A 88 3.13 14.38 7.63
N TYR A 89 4.17 14.42 8.47
CA TYR A 89 4.71 13.21 9.07
C TYR A 89 3.74 12.62 10.10
N ILE A 90 3.91 11.34 10.46
CA ILE A 90 3.19 10.70 11.58
C ILE A 90 3.26 11.56 12.84
N ARG A 91 4.44 12.12 13.16
CA ARG A 91 4.63 13.02 14.32
C ARG A 91 3.78 14.29 14.23
N ASP A 92 3.59 14.83 13.03
CA ASP A 92 2.81 16.05 12.80
C ASP A 92 1.32 15.75 13.03
N GLY A 93 0.83 14.64 12.46
CA GLY A 93 -0.54 14.16 12.66
C GLY A 93 -0.86 13.87 14.13
N VAL A 94 0.06 13.22 14.85
CA VAL A 94 -0.10 12.96 16.29
C VAL A 94 -0.06 14.25 17.11
N ALA A 95 0.80 15.21 16.77
CA ALA A 95 0.83 16.51 17.44
C ALA A 95 -0.50 17.27 17.28
N ASP A 96 -1.11 17.23 16.10
CA ASP A 96 -2.43 17.81 15.86
C ASP A 96 -3.54 17.10 16.65
N ILE A 97 -3.49 15.76 16.75
CA ILE A 97 -4.40 14.96 17.58
C ILE A 97 -4.31 15.37 19.06
N LYS A 98 -3.09 15.51 19.59
CA LYS A 98 -2.86 15.97 20.97
C LYS A 98 -3.39 17.39 21.18
N ARG A 99 -3.12 18.30 20.24
CA ARG A 99 -3.57 19.70 20.30
C ARG A 99 -5.10 19.81 20.29
N ALA A 100 -5.78 18.89 19.60
CA ALA A 100 -7.24 18.78 19.58
C ALA A 100 -7.84 18.15 20.87
N GLY A 101 -7.01 17.75 21.85
CA GLY A 101 -7.46 17.26 23.15
C GLY A 101 -7.87 15.78 23.17
N HIS A 102 -7.59 15.02 22.11
CA HIS A 102 -7.87 13.59 22.09
C HIS A 102 -6.95 12.84 23.07
N ARG A 103 -7.48 11.77 23.67
CA ARG A 103 -6.76 10.88 24.60
C ARG A 103 -6.57 9.46 24.08
N ARG A 104 -7.33 9.09 23.05
CA ARG A 104 -7.36 7.75 22.45
C ARG A 104 -7.09 7.86 20.96
N LEU A 105 -6.21 7.01 20.46
CA LEU A 105 -5.75 7.01 19.08
C LEU A 105 -5.78 5.60 18.47
N ILE A 106 -6.46 5.46 17.34
CA ILE A 106 -6.40 4.29 16.48
C ILE A 106 -5.50 4.60 15.29
N GLY A 107 -4.37 3.91 15.18
CA GLY A 107 -3.56 3.91 13.96
C GLY A 107 -4.10 2.90 12.95
N VAL A 108 -4.09 3.26 11.68
CA VAL A 108 -4.28 2.32 10.56
C VAL A 108 -3.32 2.68 9.44
N VAL A 109 -2.66 1.68 8.86
CA VAL A 109 -1.79 1.88 7.70
C VAL A 109 -2.57 1.51 6.44
N MET A 110 -2.41 2.33 5.40
CA MET A 110 -2.94 2.10 4.05
C MET A 110 -2.12 1.03 3.30
N ALA A 111 -1.89 -0.10 3.96
CA ALA A 111 -1.28 -1.33 3.45
C ALA A 111 -1.99 -2.52 4.15
N PRO A 112 -2.55 -3.50 3.41
CA PRO A 112 -3.40 -4.54 4.01
C PRO A 112 -2.66 -5.62 4.79
N HIS A 113 -1.37 -5.81 4.50
CA HIS A 113 -0.59 -6.95 4.95
C HIS A 113 0.42 -6.54 6.03
N ASP A 114 0.46 -7.27 7.14
CA ASP A 114 1.35 -7.01 8.26
C ASP A 114 2.79 -7.43 7.92
N SER A 115 3.74 -6.62 8.39
CA SER A 115 5.15 -6.97 8.40
C SER A 115 5.88 -6.14 9.46
N SER A 116 6.84 -6.75 10.13
CA SER A 116 7.77 -6.07 11.04
C SER A 116 8.56 -4.95 10.33
N MET A 117 8.86 -5.12 9.04
CA MET A 117 9.61 -4.14 8.23
C MET A 117 8.72 -3.05 7.61
N SER A 118 7.41 -3.31 7.50
CA SER A 118 6.41 -2.34 7.06
C SER A 118 5.64 -1.78 8.26
N ILE A 119 4.51 -2.38 8.62
CA ILE A 119 3.59 -1.94 9.69
C ILE A 119 4.31 -1.74 11.02
N GLY A 120 5.25 -2.62 11.39
CA GLY A 120 6.05 -2.46 12.61
C GLY A 120 6.88 -1.16 12.66
N ALA A 121 7.33 -0.66 11.51
CA ALA A 121 8.05 0.60 11.46
C ALA A 121 7.12 1.84 11.46
N TYR A 122 5.87 1.70 11.01
CA TYR A 122 4.83 2.70 11.27
C TYR A 122 4.47 2.75 12.75
N GLU A 123 4.27 1.57 13.36
CA GLU A 123 3.98 1.41 14.78
C GLU A 123 5.04 2.09 15.64
N LYS A 124 6.31 1.86 15.35
CA LYS A 124 7.42 2.51 16.07
C LYS A 124 7.30 4.04 16.05
N LYS A 125 7.12 4.65 14.87
CA LYS A 125 6.96 6.11 14.74
C LYS A 125 5.69 6.62 15.40
N LEU A 126 4.59 5.87 15.32
CA LEU A 126 3.32 6.19 15.96
C LEU A 126 3.47 6.21 17.49
N LEU A 127 4.01 5.14 18.08
CA LEU A 127 4.19 5.02 19.53
C LEU A 127 5.18 6.06 20.07
N GLU A 128 6.27 6.33 19.34
CA GLU A 128 7.23 7.39 19.68
C GLU A 128 6.55 8.78 19.73
N ALA A 129 5.74 9.11 18.71
CA ALA A 129 5.03 10.40 18.68
C ALA A 129 3.88 10.46 19.71
N ALA A 130 3.18 9.35 19.93
CA ALA A 130 2.07 9.24 20.85
C ALA A 130 2.54 9.41 22.30
N GLY A 131 3.66 8.80 22.67
CA GLY A 131 4.16 8.81 24.03
C GLY A 131 3.13 8.28 25.05
N PRO A 132 3.30 8.57 26.35
CA PRO A 132 2.40 8.09 27.39
C PRO A 132 1.06 8.85 27.43
N ASP A 133 0.93 9.98 26.73
CA ASP A 133 -0.23 10.87 26.81
C ASP A 133 -1.45 10.36 26.02
N LEU A 134 -1.23 9.45 25.07
CA LEU A 134 -2.25 8.89 24.19
C LEU A 134 -2.35 7.37 24.35
N GLU A 135 -3.52 6.91 24.79
CA GLU A 135 -3.88 5.51 24.74
C GLU A 135 -3.99 5.07 23.27
N THR A 136 -3.06 4.26 22.79
CA THR A 136 -2.90 3.99 21.35
C THR A 136 -3.10 2.52 21.03
N THR A 137 -3.79 2.25 19.91
CA THR A 137 -3.90 0.92 19.31
C THR A 137 -3.65 1.01 17.81
N LEU A 138 -3.15 -0.06 17.19
CA LEU A 138 -2.84 -0.13 15.77
C LEU A 138 -3.57 -1.31 15.12
N VAL A 139 -4.24 -1.05 13.99
CA VAL A 139 -4.71 -2.12 13.10
C VAL A 139 -3.50 -2.75 12.41
N ARG A 140 -3.22 -4.03 12.69
CA ARG A 140 -2.03 -4.74 12.22
C ARG A 140 -2.13 -5.20 10.77
N SER A 141 -3.23 -5.87 10.42
CA SER A 141 -3.56 -6.28 9.06
C SER A 141 -5.06 -6.24 8.83
N TRP A 142 -5.46 -6.14 7.56
CA TRP A 142 -6.84 -6.09 7.13
C TRP A 142 -7.07 -6.72 5.73
N TRP A 143 -6.08 -7.46 5.22
CA TRP A 143 -6.14 -8.15 3.92
C TRP A 143 -7.34 -9.10 3.79
N ALA A 144 -7.81 -9.67 4.89
CA ALA A 144 -8.89 -10.66 4.89
C ALA A 144 -10.29 -10.01 4.82
N ASN A 145 -10.38 -8.67 4.93
CA ASN A 145 -11.66 -8.00 4.95
C ASN A 145 -12.43 -8.26 3.62
N PRO A 146 -13.70 -8.70 3.69
CA PRO A 146 -14.45 -9.13 2.52
C PRO A 146 -14.70 -8.00 1.51
N HIS A 147 -14.82 -6.74 1.96
CA HIS A 147 -14.99 -5.57 1.08
C HIS A 147 -13.72 -5.24 0.32
N PHE A 148 -12.54 -5.36 0.95
CA PHE A 148 -11.26 -5.20 0.25
C PHE A 148 -11.07 -6.27 -0.82
N LEU A 149 -11.22 -7.55 -0.46
CA LEU A 149 -11.11 -8.67 -1.40
C LEU A 149 -12.14 -8.57 -2.53
N GLY A 150 -13.34 -8.05 -2.24
CA GLY A 150 -14.39 -7.82 -3.23
C GLY A 150 -14.04 -6.70 -4.20
N ALA A 151 -13.47 -5.59 -3.71
CA ALA A 151 -13.02 -4.49 -4.53
C ALA A 151 -11.87 -4.91 -5.47
N VAL A 152 -10.90 -5.67 -4.96
CA VAL A 152 -9.83 -6.24 -5.80
C VAL A 152 -10.41 -7.16 -6.87
N ALA A 153 -11.31 -8.07 -6.50
CA ALA A 153 -11.96 -8.97 -7.46
C ALA A 153 -12.70 -8.21 -8.58
N ALA A 154 -13.44 -7.15 -8.24
CA ALA A 154 -14.14 -6.31 -9.21
C ALA A 154 -13.18 -5.61 -10.18
N ARG A 155 -12.00 -5.17 -9.71
CA ARG A 155 -10.96 -4.57 -10.56
C ARG A 155 -10.38 -5.58 -11.54
N ILE A 156 -10.14 -6.82 -11.10
CA ILE A 156 -9.67 -7.90 -11.97
C ILE A 156 -10.71 -8.19 -13.05
N THR A 157 -11.99 -8.37 -12.69
CA THR A 157 -13.06 -8.64 -13.67
C THR A 157 -13.13 -7.57 -14.75
N ARG A 158 -13.12 -6.28 -14.35
CA ARG A 158 -13.10 -5.15 -15.29
C ARG A 158 -11.83 -5.14 -16.15
N ALA A 159 -10.67 -5.38 -15.55
CA ALA A 159 -9.41 -5.37 -16.28
C ALA A 159 -9.32 -6.49 -17.32
N LEU A 160 -9.81 -7.68 -17.00
CA LEU A 160 -9.87 -8.83 -17.91
C LEU A 160 -10.71 -8.54 -19.16
N GLN A 161 -11.77 -7.75 -19.05
CA GLN A 161 -12.61 -7.35 -20.19
C GLN A 161 -11.87 -6.53 -21.25
N ARG A 162 -10.69 -5.96 -20.93
CA ARG A 162 -9.85 -5.26 -21.92
C ARG A 162 -9.13 -6.22 -22.87
N PHE A 163 -9.02 -7.50 -22.51
CA PHE A 163 -8.38 -8.52 -23.35
C PHE A 163 -9.41 -9.19 -24.28
N PRO A 164 -9.04 -9.51 -25.53
CA PRO A 164 -9.94 -10.18 -26.47
C PRO A 164 -10.23 -11.63 -26.08
N ARG A 165 -9.30 -12.29 -25.37
CA ARG A 165 -9.43 -13.67 -24.86
C ARG A 165 -9.04 -13.72 -23.38
N PRO A 166 -9.94 -13.30 -22.47
CA PRO A 166 -9.63 -13.24 -21.03
C PRO A 166 -9.13 -14.56 -20.43
N GLN A 167 -9.60 -15.70 -20.96
CA GLN A 167 -9.21 -17.04 -20.52
C GLN A 167 -7.74 -17.40 -20.81
N ASP A 168 -7.09 -16.71 -21.76
CA ASP A 168 -5.69 -16.95 -22.13
C ASP A 168 -4.73 -16.06 -21.32
N VAL A 169 -5.25 -15.12 -20.52
CA VAL A 169 -4.46 -14.12 -19.79
C VAL A 169 -3.81 -14.74 -18.57
N GLN A 170 -2.50 -14.54 -18.41
CA GLN A 170 -1.82 -14.83 -17.16
C GLN A 170 -2.14 -13.73 -16.13
N VAL A 171 -2.87 -14.08 -15.07
CA VAL A 171 -3.05 -13.19 -13.91
C VAL A 171 -1.84 -13.32 -12.99
N VAL A 172 -1.26 -12.18 -12.60
CA VAL A 172 -0.10 -12.10 -11.71
C VAL A 172 -0.40 -11.12 -10.59
N PHE A 173 -0.50 -11.61 -9.36
CA PHE A 173 -0.58 -10.76 -8.18
C PHE A 173 0.82 -10.24 -7.83
N THR A 174 0.90 -8.96 -7.44
CA THR A 174 2.15 -8.34 -7.00
C THR A 174 2.03 -7.56 -5.71
N ALA A 175 3.16 -7.47 -5.01
CA ALA A 175 3.35 -6.64 -3.81
C ALA A 175 4.79 -6.14 -3.74
N HIS A 176 5.04 -5.14 -2.89
CA HIS A 176 6.40 -4.67 -2.63
C HIS A 176 7.24 -5.82 -2.06
N SER A 177 8.44 -6.02 -2.60
CA SER A 177 9.38 -7.01 -2.10
C SER A 177 9.96 -6.57 -0.76
N LEU A 178 10.32 -7.50 0.12
CA LEU A 178 11.05 -7.21 1.35
C LEU A 178 12.30 -8.10 1.40
N PRO A 179 13.32 -7.75 2.20
CA PRO A 179 14.46 -8.65 2.41
C PRO A 179 14.02 -10.06 2.85
N GLU A 180 14.63 -11.10 2.29
CA GLU A 180 14.18 -12.50 2.52
C GLU A 180 14.26 -12.93 3.99
N ARG A 181 15.15 -12.29 4.76
CA ARG A 181 15.33 -12.55 6.20
C ARG A 181 14.06 -12.41 7.04
N ILE A 182 13.03 -11.72 6.56
CA ILE A 182 11.74 -11.67 7.28
C ILE A 182 11.12 -13.07 7.46
N ARG A 183 11.43 -14.03 6.58
CA ARG A 183 11.00 -15.42 6.71
C ARG A 183 11.60 -16.10 7.94
N GLU A 184 12.85 -15.77 8.27
CA GLU A 184 13.55 -16.32 9.43
C GLU A 184 12.92 -15.87 10.75
N SER A 185 12.32 -14.66 10.76
CA SER A 185 11.60 -14.12 11.92
C SER A 185 10.14 -14.56 12.02
N GLY A 186 9.64 -15.40 11.11
CA GLY A 186 8.22 -15.78 11.06
C GLY A 186 7.30 -14.60 10.75
N ASP A 187 7.77 -13.65 9.93
CA ASP A 187 6.99 -12.48 9.53
C ASP A 187 5.80 -12.92 8.66
N PRO A 188 4.56 -12.48 8.98
CA PRO A 188 3.35 -13.00 8.32
C PRO A 188 3.18 -12.52 6.88
N TYR A 189 3.97 -11.54 6.44
CA TYR A 189 3.79 -10.85 5.15
C TYR A 189 3.66 -11.80 3.95
N PRO A 190 4.56 -12.77 3.71
CA PRO A 190 4.43 -13.66 2.54
C PRO A 190 3.17 -14.54 2.59
N GLU A 191 2.76 -14.94 3.79
CA GLU A 191 1.61 -15.81 4.03
C GLU A 191 0.30 -15.04 3.83
N GLU A 192 0.19 -13.83 4.38
CA GLU A 192 -0.97 -12.95 4.18
C GLU A 192 -1.11 -12.53 2.70
N LEU A 193 0.00 -12.25 2.00
CA LEU A 193 0.00 -11.97 0.57
C LEU A 193 -0.56 -13.17 -0.23
N SER A 194 -0.02 -14.36 0.03
CA SER A 194 -0.47 -15.61 -0.63
C SER A 194 -1.94 -15.91 -0.33
N ALA A 195 -2.37 -15.73 0.93
CA ALA A 195 -3.74 -15.96 1.36
C ALA A 195 -4.72 -14.96 0.70
N SER A 196 -4.35 -13.68 0.62
CA SER A 196 -5.18 -12.66 -0.04
C SER A 196 -5.32 -12.91 -1.55
N ALA A 197 -4.22 -13.26 -2.25
CA ALA A 197 -4.25 -13.63 -3.66
C ALA A 197 -5.10 -14.88 -3.90
N THR A 198 -4.95 -15.90 -3.05
CA THR A 198 -5.76 -17.13 -3.10
C THR A 198 -7.24 -16.84 -2.90
N ALA A 199 -7.60 -16.03 -1.91
CA ALA A 199 -8.99 -15.68 -1.61
C ALA A 199 -9.65 -14.92 -2.77
N VAL A 200 -8.94 -13.98 -3.40
CA VAL A 200 -9.43 -13.28 -4.60
C VAL A 200 -9.56 -14.23 -5.79
N ALA A 201 -8.57 -15.09 -6.02
CA ALA A 201 -8.58 -16.05 -7.11
C ALA A 201 -9.75 -17.04 -7.00
N GLN A 202 -10.00 -17.57 -5.79
CA GLN A 202 -11.13 -18.47 -5.52
C GLN A 202 -12.48 -17.79 -5.80
N ARG A 203 -12.66 -16.53 -5.38
CA ARG A 203 -13.90 -15.76 -5.66
C ARG A 203 -14.20 -15.61 -7.15
N LEU A 204 -13.16 -15.59 -7.98
CA LEU A 204 -13.27 -15.37 -9.42
C LEU A 204 -13.13 -16.66 -10.24
N GLY A 205 -12.85 -17.80 -9.61
CA GLY A 205 -12.53 -19.04 -10.32
C GLY A 205 -11.28 -18.90 -11.21
N LEU A 206 -10.28 -18.14 -10.77
CA LEU A 206 -9.02 -17.99 -11.50
C LEU A 206 -8.13 -19.20 -11.25
N ASP A 207 -7.84 -19.94 -12.31
CA ASP A 207 -6.86 -21.02 -12.31
C ASP A 207 -5.50 -20.52 -12.82
N GLY A 208 -4.42 -21.14 -12.32
CA GLY A 208 -3.07 -20.89 -12.83
C GLY A 208 -2.56 -19.46 -12.67
N TRP A 209 -3.13 -18.68 -11.74
CA TRP A 209 -2.56 -17.38 -11.33
C TRP A 209 -1.16 -17.57 -10.73
N ARG A 210 -0.35 -16.52 -10.76
CA ARG A 210 0.98 -16.51 -10.17
C ARG A 210 1.17 -15.31 -9.25
N PHE A 211 2.20 -15.38 -8.41
CA PHE A 211 2.60 -14.29 -7.54
C PHE A 211 4.03 -13.86 -7.87
N ALA A 212 4.27 -12.56 -7.88
CA ALA A 212 5.61 -11.99 -7.96
C ALA A 212 5.73 -10.79 -7.03
N TYR A 213 6.95 -10.35 -6.78
CA TYR A 213 7.23 -9.14 -6.05
C TYR A 213 7.75 -8.06 -7.00
N GLN A 214 7.67 -6.81 -6.58
CA GLN A 214 8.19 -5.67 -7.31
C GLN A 214 8.92 -4.72 -6.35
N SER A 215 9.63 -3.74 -6.90
CA SER A 215 10.18 -2.63 -6.10
C SER A 215 11.21 -3.08 -5.05
N ALA A 216 11.94 -4.18 -5.30
CA ALA A 216 13.05 -4.59 -4.45
C ALA A 216 14.10 -3.48 -4.34
N GLY A 217 14.58 -3.22 -3.12
CA GLY A 217 15.56 -2.17 -2.88
C GLY A 217 16.94 -2.52 -3.42
N ALA A 218 17.73 -1.49 -3.74
CA ALA A 218 19.10 -1.64 -4.24
C ALA A 218 20.10 -1.94 -3.10
N THR A 219 19.96 -3.11 -2.46
CA THR A 219 20.86 -3.61 -1.42
C THR A 219 21.46 -4.97 -1.83
N PRO A 220 22.62 -5.37 -1.27
CA PRO A 220 23.24 -6.67 -1.58
C PRO A 220 22.52 -7.88 -0.96
N GLU A 221 21.69 -7.66 0.06
CA GLU A 221 20.92 -8.75 0.69
C GLU A 221 19.84 -9.26 -0.28
N PRO A 222 19.47 -10.56 -0.24
CA PRO A 222 18.42 -11.09 -1.09
C PRO A 222 17.05 -10.53 -0.68
N TRP A 223 16.18 -10.36 -1.68
CA TRP A 223 14.82 -9.87 -1.54
C TRP A 223 13.83 -10.94 -2.00
N LEU A 224 12.63 -10.93 -1.44
CA LEU A 224 11.56 -11.87 -1.80
C LEU A 224 11.32 -11.84 -3.31
N GLY A 225 11.43 -13.02 -3.92
CA GLY A 225 11.21 -13.25 -5.34
C GLY A 225 10.04 -14.18 -5.65
N PRO A 226 9.73 -14.37 -6.94
CA PRO A 226 10.45 -13.78 -8.08
C PRO A 226 10.10 -12.30 -8.30
N ASP A 227 10.99 -11.53 -8.95
CA ASP A 227 10.67 -10.18 -9.45
C ASP A 227 9.64 -10.29 -10.59
N VAL A 228 8.71 -9.34 -10.67
CA VAL A 228 7.65 -9.32 -11.69
C VAL A 228 8.22 -9.34 -13.11
N ARG A 229 9.36 -8.71 -13.36
CA ARG A 229 10.01 -8.69 -14.69
C ARG A 229 10.62 -10.05 -15.03
N ASP A 230 11.12 -10.78 -14.05
CA ASP A 230 11.60 -12.15 -14.25
C ASP A 230 10.45 -13.10 -14.54
N LEU A 231 9.34 -12.96 -13.79
CA LEU A 231 8.12 -13.72 -14.07
C LEU A 231 7.57 -13.40 -15.47
N MET A 232 7.58 -12.13 -15.91
CA MET A 232 7.16 -11.77 -17.25
C MET A 232 7.99 -12.45 -18.34
N ARG A 233 9.32 -12.53 -18.18
CA ARG A 233 10.19 -13.25 -19.11
C ARG A 233 9.86 -14.75 -19.14
N ASP A 234 9.66 -15.35 -17.97
CA ASP A 234 9.25 -16.76 -17.87
C ASP A 234 7.88 -17.02 -18.52
N VAL A 235 6.91 -16.13 -18.33
CA VAL A 235 5.59 -16.24 -18.99
C VAL A 235 5.73 -16.16 -20.51
N ALA A 236 6.60 -15.29 -21.02
CA ALA A 236 6.88 -15.15 -22.45
C ALA A 236 7.53 -16.41 -23.05
N THR A 237 8.50 -17.03 -22.36
CA THR A 237 9.16 -18.26 -22.84
C THR A 237 8.20 -19.45 -22.93
N HIS A 238 7.13 -19.45 -22.13
CA HIS A 238 6.05 -20.44 -22.19
C HIS A 238 4.93 -20.09 -23.19
N GLY A 239 5.18 -19.12 -24.09
CA GLY A 239 4.29 -18.80 -25.21
C GLY A 239 3.05 -17.98 -24.85
N LYS A 240 2.92 -17.51 -23.60
CA LYS A 240 1.84 -16.59 -23.21
C LYS A 240 2.23 -15.16 -23.58
N ASN A 241 1.34 -14.48 -24.30
CA ASN A 241 1.55 -13.11 -24.77
C ASN A 241 0.58 -12.09 -24.14
N ALA A 242 -0.18 -12.47 -23.12
CA ALA A 242 -1.12 -11.59 -22.41
C ALA A 242 -0.97 -11.77 -20.90
N LEU A 243 -0.77 -10.66 -20.18
CA LEU A 243 -0.54 -10.65 -18.75
C LEU A 243 -1.34 -9.53 -18.08
N LEU A 244 -2.02 -9.86 -16.99
CA LEU A 244 -2.71 -8.91 -16.12
C LEU A 244 -1.97 -8.84 -14.77
N VAL A 245 -1.37 -7.69 -14.48
CA VAL A 245 -0.76 -7.41 -13.17
C VAL A 245 -1.84 -6.94 -12.20
N VAL A 246 -1.86 -7.50 -10.99
CA VAL A 246 -2.77 -7.14 -9.89
C VAL A 246 -1.93 -6.73 -8.67
N PRO A 247 -1.62 -5.44 -8.49
CA PRO A 247 -0.81 -4.95 -7.37
C PRO A 247 -1.54 -5.00 -6.02
N ILE A 248 -1.86 -6.20 -5.52
CA ILE A 248 -2.68 -6.43 -4.31
C ILE A 248 -2.04 -5.92 -3.02
N GLY A 249 -0.71 -5.79 -2.97
CA GLY A 249 0.00 -5.18 -1.85
C GLY A 249 -0.14 -3.66 -1.75
N PHE A 250 -0.77 -3.03 -2.74
CA PHE A 250 -0.87 -1.58 -2.87
C PHE A 250 -2.33 -1.13 -2.99
N VAL A 251 -2.64 0.04 -2.43
CA VAL A 251 -4.04 0.52 -2.36
C VAL A 251 -4.31 1.77 -3.20
N CYS A 252 -3.28 2.48 -3.66
CA CYS A 252 -3.44 3.67 -4.48
C CYS A 252 -2.32 3.79 -5.52
N ASP A 253 -2.53 4.64 -6.52
CA ASP A 253 -1.49 4.99 -7.46
C ASP A 253 -0.38 5.77 -6.73
N HIS A 254 0.86 5.38 -6.98
CA HIS A 254 2.09 6.03 -6.52
C HIS A 254 3.24 5.53 -7.41
N VAL A 255 4.48 5.92 -7.11
CA VAL A 255 5.61 5.66 -8.02
C VAL A 255 5.80 4.19 -8.37
N GLU A 256 5.58 3.26 -7.46
CA GLU A 256 5.77 1.81 -7.69
C GLU A 256 4.68 1.22 -8.61
N ILE A 257 3.57 1.92 -8.78
CA ILE A 257 2.53 1.54 -9.76
C ILE A 257 2.77 2.29 -11.07
N LEU A 258 2.86 3.61 -10.99
CA LEU A 258 2.91 4.50 -12.16
C LEU A 258 4.25 4.43 -12.90
N TYR A 259 5.32 3.99 -12.24
CA TYR A 259 6.62 3.82 -12.86
C TYR A 259 6.97 2.34 -13.02
N ASP A 260 7.07 1.56 -11.94
CA ASP A 260 7.58 0.19 -12.05
C ASP A 260 6.66 -0.68 -12.94
N ILE A 261 5.33 -0.49 -12.87
CA ILE A 261 4.39 -1.22 -13.74
C ILE A 261 4.13 -0.47 -15.04
N ASP A 262 3.63 0.77 -14.96
CA ASP A 262 3.13 1.50 -16.14
C ASP A 262 4.24 2.02 -17.07
N VAL A 263 5.50 2.06 -16.61
CA VAL A 263 6.65 2.45 -17.43
C VAL A 263 7.60 1.27 -17.63
N GLU A 264 8.16 0.70 -16.57
CA GLU A 264 9.20 -0.33 -16.72
C GLU A 264 8.63 -1.66 -17.23
N CYS A 265 7.59 -2.19 -16.60
CA CYS A 265 6.96 -3.44 -17.04
C CYS A 265 6.29 -3.26 -18.40
N GLN A 266 5.62 -2.13 -18.67
CA GLN A 266 5.09 -1.86 -20.02
C GLN A 266 6.18 -1.87 -21.10
N ALA A 267 7.33 -1.23 -20.85
CA ALA A 267 8.45 -1.25 -21.79
C ALA A 267 9.03 -2.66 -21.98
N LEU A 268 9.07 -3.48 -20.92
CA LEU A 268 9.48 -4.89 -21.02
C LEU A 268 8.47 -5.71 -21.82
N ALA A 269 7.18 -5.55 -21.56
CA ALA A 269 6.11 -6.25 -22.27
C ALA A 269 6.17 -5.97 -23.78
N GLN A 270 6.40 -4.72 -24.18
CA GLN A 270 6.61 -4.33 -25.58
C GLN A 270 7.80 -5.08 -26.21
N ARG A 271 8.94 -5.17 -25.52
CA ARG A 271 10.12 -5.91 -26.01
C ARG A 271 9.86 -7.42 -26.13
N LEU A 272 9.02 -7.97 -25.28
CA LEU A 272 8.63 -9.38 -25.29
C LEU A 272 7.48 -9.69 -26.26
N GLY A 273 6.91 -8.68 -26.94
CA GLY A 273 5.72 -8.87 -27.78
C GLY A 273 4.47 -9.27 -26.98
N MET A 274 4.42 -8.89 -25.70
CA MET A 274 3.31 -9.20 -24.79
C MET A 274 2.40 -7.99 -24.63
N ARG A 275 1.08 -8.24 -24.53
CA ARG A 275 0.12 -7.28 -24.01
C ARG A 275 0.12 -7.35 -22.49
N LEU A 276 0.43 -6.22 -21.85
CA LEU A 276 0.36 -6.06 -20.41
C LEU A 276 -0.73 -5.05 -20.06
N GLU A 277 -1.64 -5.45 -19.19
CA GLU A 277 -2.55 -4.54 -18.49
C GLU A 277 -2.28 -4.68 -16.98
N ARG A 278 -2.65 -3.67 -16.20
CA ARG A 278 -2.78 -3.81 -14.75
C ARG A 278 -4.18 -3.43 -14.29
N THR A 279 -4.64 -3.93 -13.16
CA THR A 279 -5.85 -3.40 -12.53
C THR A 279 -5.67 -1.91 -12.18
N ASP A 280 -6.76 -1.13 -12.25
CA ASP A 280 -6.74 0.20 -11.62
C ASP A 280 -6.43 0.03 -10.14
N SER A 281 -5.69 0.98 -9.58
CA SER A 281 -5.48 1.06 -8.13
C SER A 281 -6.82 1.34 -7.44
N LEU A 282 -6.97 0.91 -6.18
CA LEU A 282 -8.22 1.14 -5.45
C LEU A 282 -8.45 2.64 -5.18
N ASN A 283 -7.39 3.41 -4.94
CA ASN A 283 -7.48 4.84 -4.62
C ASN A 283 -8.51 5.04 -3.48
N ASP A 284 -9.59 5.77 -3.68
CA ASP A 284 -10.65 5.97 -2.68
C ASP A 284 -11.91 5.11 -2.92
N ASP A 285 -11.73 3.91 -3.51
CA ASP A 285 -12.80 2.96 -3.80
C ASP A 285 -13.70 2.71 -2.57
N PRO A 286 -15.05 2.73 -2.72
CA PRO A 286 -15.97 2.52 -1.61
C PRO A 286 -15.77 1.20 -0.86
N GLY A 287 -15.34 0.13 -1.54
CA GLY A 287 -15.03 -1.16 -0.92
C GLY A 287 -13.79 -1.09 -0.02
N LEU A 288 -12.74 -0.41 -0.46
CA LEU A 288 -11.56 -0.14 0.37
C LEU A 288 -11.93 0.71 1.59
N VAL A 289 -12.66 1.81 1.36
CA VAL A 289 -13.08 2.74 2.43
C VAL A 289 -13.93 2.02 3.47
N THR A 290 -14.84 1.15 3.03
CA THR A 290 -15.68 0.34 3.93
C THR A 290 -14.83 -0.65 4.72
N ALA A 291 -13.93 -1.37 4.06
CA ALA A 291 -13.02 -2.32 4.72
C ALA A 291 -12.20 -1.66 5.83
N VAL A 292 -11.60 -0.50 5.55
CA VAL A 292 -10.79 0.23 6.52
C VAL A 292 -11.65 0.78 7.67
N ALA A 293 -12.85 1.28 7.37
CA ALA A 293 -13.77 1.75 8.41
C ALA A 293 -14.22 0.61 9.35
N GLU A 294 -14.43 -0.60 8.84
CA GLU A 294 -14.79 -1.77 9.66
C GLU A 294 -13.67 -2.15 10.63
N VAL A 295 -12.44 -2.31 10.14
CA VAL A 295 -11.31 -2.71 11.01
C VAL A 295 -10.96 -1.63 12.04
N ILE A 296 -11.23 -0.36 11.75
CA ILE A 296 -11.13 0.72 12.75
C ILE A 296 -12.20 0.56 13.84
N ARG A 297 -13.45 0.24 13.49
CA ARG A 297 -14.52 -0.01 14.47
C ARG A 297 -14.23 -1.24 15.32
N GLU A 298 -13.75 -2.31 14.70
CA GLU A 298 -13.32 -3.53 15.39
C GLU A 298 -12.19 -3.24 16.38
N ALA A 299 -11.17 -2.47 15.97
CA ALA A 299 -10.09 -2.05 16.85
C ALA A 299 -10.59 -1.20 18.04
N ALA A 300 -11.56 -0.31 17.80
CA ALA A 300 -12.19 0.48 18.87
C ALA A 300 -12.97 -0.41 19.85
N ALA A 301 -13.77 -1.34 19.34
CA ALA A 301 -14.57 -2.27 20.13
C ALA A 301 -13.69 -3.21 20.97
N ALA A 302 -12.60 -3.73 20.40
CA ALA A 302 -11.64 -4.58 21.10
C ALA A 302 -10.97 -3.88 22.29
N ARG A 303 -10.91 -2.54 22.26
CA ARG A 303 -10.41 -1.71 23.38
C ARG A 303 -11.51 -1.23 24.33
N GLY A 304 -12.78 -1.54 24.05
CA GLY A 304 -13.92 -1.02 24.82
C GLY A 304 -14.08 0.50 24.71
N TRP A 305 -13.67 1.09 23.58
CA TRP A 305 -13.76 2.53 23.36
C TRP A 305 -15.10 2.98 22.76
N ILE A 306 -15.92 2.03 22.30
CA ILE A 306 -17.28 2.21 21.78
C ILE A 306 -18.23 1.14 22.32
#